data_AF-A0A382KST5-F1
#
_entry.id   AF-A0A382KST5-F1
#
_cell.length_a   1.000
_cell.length_b   1.000
_cell.length_c   1.000
_cell.angle_alpha   90.00
_cell.angle_beta   90.00
_cell.angle_gamma   90.00
#
_symmetry.space_group_name_H-M   'P 1'
#
loop_
_entity.id
_entity.type
_entity.pdbx_description
1 polymer ?
#
loop_
_entity_poly.entity_id
_entity_poly.type
_entity_poly.pdbx_seq_one_letter_code
_entity_poly.pdbx_strand_id
1 'polypeptide(L)'
;MRFKSVVLALFFTPLFAGHPITIDGQFQDWDDVSLAYADDEGDGSNGDFADLKITYDNEFLFIYFSFYSGEHLLQDWNDFHLYIDADNDAVTGYQIGGIGAELDWTFGSRWGYQYVNGQQVEIWQNDLSLRIAPTVTGTEFEIAMARECPTLTLDGGQVLVDFRLLIKDDVNNADMLPDESGGIEFFIGEDAVPLPEPIPLERRNENDIRIVSYNTWNDGFLDDERQPHFKRIIQALDPDVIALQEHWDWDEIDDIIQSWFPD
;
A
#
# COMPACT_ATOMS: atom_id res chain seq x y z
N MET A 1 -40.56 -41.09 -28.21
CA MET A 1 -40.69 -39.98 -27.24
C MET A 1 -39.32 -39.32 -27.17
N ARG A 2 -39.16 -38.07 -27.64
CA ARG A 2 -37.86 -37.41 -27.75
C ARG A 2 -37.40 -36.94 -26.37
N PHE A 3 -36.29 -37.47 -25.87
CA PHE A 3 -35.60 -36.90 -24.71
C PHE A 3 -35.06 -35.53 -25.11
N LYS A 4 -35.54 -34.47 -24.46
CA LYS A 4 -34.93 -33.14 -24.53
C LYS A 4 -33.76 -33.16 -23.56
N SER A 5 -32.54 -33.17 -24.08
CA SER A 5 -31.36 -32.87 -23.27
C SER A 5 -31.46 -31.43 -22.80
N VAL A 6 -31.50 -31.23 -21.48
CA VAL A 6 -31.33 -29.91 -20.87
C VAL A 6 -29.81 -29.67 -20.80
N VAL A 7 -29.34 -28.68 -21.54
CA VAL A 7 -27.98 -28.15 -21.37
C VAL A 7 -28.04 -27.21 -20.18
N LEU A 8 -27.41 -27.60 -19.08
CA LEU A 8 -27.18 -26.71 -17.94
C LEU A 8 -26.04 -25.77 -18.33
N ALA A 9 -26.36 -24.48 -18.54
CA ALA A 9 -25.35 -23.45 -18.65
C ALA A 9 -24.77 -23.21 -17.25
N LEU A 10 -23.49 -23.56 -17.06
CA LEU A 10 -22.71 -23.10 -15.93
C LEU A 10 -22.53 -21.59 -16.09
N PHE A 11 -23.12 -20.81 -15.18
CA PHE A 11 -22.72 -19.43 -14.98
C PHE A 11 -21.39 -19.46 -14.24
N PHE A 12 -20.35 -18.91 -14.86
CA PHE A 12 -19.08 -18.64 -14.20
C PHE A 12 -19.35 -17.70 -13.03
N THR A 13 -19.04 -18.15 -11.82
CA THR A 13 -18.76 -17.26 -10.69
C THR A 13 -17.55 -16.41 -11.05
N PRO A 14 -17.50 -15.11 -10.73
CA PRO A 14 -16.26 -14.37 -10.85
C PRO A 14 -15.23 -15.10 -9.99
N LEU A 15 -14.16 -15.59 -10.61
CA LEU A 15 -12.93 -15.84 -9.88
C LEU A 15 -12.52 -14.46 -9.34
N PHE A 16 -12.41 -14.34 -8.02
CA PHE A 16 -11.71 -13.22 -7.43
C PHE A 16 -10.25 -13.39 -7.82
N ALA A 17 -9.89 -12.86 -8.99
CA ALA A 17 -8.51 -12.76 -9.41
C ALA A 17 -7.96 -11.47 -8.80
N GLY A 18 -6.73 -11.52 -8.32
CA GLY A 18 -5.98 -10.31 -8.02
C GLY A 18 -5.77 -9.47 -9.28
N HIS A 19 -5.36 -8.22 -9.08
CA HIS A 19 -5.26 -7.23 -10.15
C HIS A 19 -3.85 -6.64 -10.23
N PRO A 20 -3.37 -6.30 -11.44
CA PRO A 20 -2.05 -5.70 -11.63
C PRO A 20 -2.06 -4.21 -11.29
N ILE A 21 -1.98 -3.88 -9.99
CA ILE A 21 -2.00 -2.48 -9.50
C ILE A 21 -0.60 -1.88 -9.43
N THR A 22 -0.46 -0.61 -9.82
CA THR A 22 0.77 0.18 -9.66
C THR A 22 0.50 1.41 -8.80
N ILE A 23 1.14 1.50 -7.62
CA ILE A 23 1.02 2.66 -6.74
C ILE A 23 1.76 3.88 -7.34
N ASP A 24 1.04 4.72 -8.08
CA ASP A 24 1.59 5.90 -8.77
C ASP A 24 0.70 7.16 -8.67
N GLY A 25 -0.45 7.05 -8.01
CA GLY A 25 -1.44 8.11 -7.84
C GLY A 25 -2.34 8.30 -9.06
N GLN A 26 -2.37 7.35 -9.99
CA GLN A 26 -3.33 7.26 -11.08
C GLN A 26 -4.20 6.03 -10.88
N PHE A 27 -5.52 6.21 -10.95
CA PHE A 27 -6.47 5.20 -10.46
C PHE A 27 -7.14 4.35 -11.55
N GLN A 28 -6.67 4.41 -12.81
CA GLN A 28 -7.33 3.73 -13.92
C GLN A 28 -7.22 2.19 -13.82
N ASP A 29 -6.17 1.68 -13.20
CA ASP A 29 -6.00 0.24 -12.92
C ASP A 29 -6.97 -0.28 -11.85
N TRP A 30 -7.59 0.63 -11.07
CA TRP A 30 -8.66 0.31 -10.12
C TRP A 30 -10.06 0.25 -10.74
N ASP A 31 -10.24 0.62 -12.02
CA ASP A 31 -11.55 0.64 -12.69
C ASP A 31 -12.19 -0.76 -12.76
N ASP A 32 -11.37 -1.79 -12.95
CA ASP A 32 -11.81 -3.19 -13.03
C ASP A 32 -11.92 -3.86 -11.64
N VAL A 33 -11.43 -3.22 -10.59
CA VAL A 33 -11.52 -3.73 -9.21
C VAL A 33 -12.91 -3.43 -8.65
N SER A 34 -13.60 -4.48 -8.20
CA SER A 34 -14.93 -4.35 -7.60
C SER A 34 -14.88 -3.62 -6.25
N LEU A 35 -15.94 -2.87 -5.93
CA LEU A 35 -16.13 -2.29 -4.60
C LEU A 35 -16.19 -3.40 -3.56
N ALA A 36 -15.33 -3.29 -2.55
CA ALA A 36 -15.38 -4.11 -1.35
C ALA A 36 -16.44 -3.56 -0.38
N TYR A 37 -16.55 -2.23 -0.29
CA TYR A 37 -17.52 -1.54 0.54
C TYR A 37 -17.77 -0.12 0.02
N ALA A 38 -18.94 0.43 0.32
CA ALA A 38 -19.29 1.83 0.09
C ALA A 38 -19.98 2.35 1.35
N ASP A 39 -19.40 3.39 1.96
CA ASP A 39 -19.91 3.99 3.20
C ASP A 39 -21.09 4.92 2.98
N ASP A 40 -21.79 5.26 4.05
CA ASP A 40 -22.84 6.28 4.02
C ASP A 40 -22.23 7.69 4.03
N GLU A 41 -22.82 8.64 3.29
CA GLU A 41 -22.33 10.03 3.25
C GLU A 41 -22.77 10.82 4.49
N GLY A 42 -21.83 11.50 5.15
CA GLY A 42 -22.10 12.53 6.16
C GLY A 42 -22.24 12.02 7.60
N ASP A 43 -21.72 10.83 7.90
CA ASP A 43 -21.44 10.34 9.24
C ASP A 43 -20.04 10.75 9.73
N GLY A 44 -19.12 11.08 8.82
CA GLY A 44 -17.84 11.69 9.09
C GLY A 44 -17.85 13.23 9.21
N SER A 45 -16.98 13.77 10.07
CA SER A 45 -16.86 15.23 10.29
C SER A 45 -15.53 15.84 9.84
N ASN A 46 -14.44 15.07 9.89
CA ASN A 46 -13.11 15.48 9.45
C ASN A 46 -12.72 14.73 8.19
N GLY A 47 -12.61 13.39 8.24
CA GLY A 47 -12.76 12.52 7.08
C GLY A 47 -14.17 11.95 7.00
N ASP A 48 -14.72 11.87 5.80
CA ASP A 48 -16.01 11.24 5.43
C ASP A 48 -15.66 10.24 4.32
N PHE A 49 -15.33 9.01 4.73
CA PHE A 49 -14.89 7.92 3.85
C PHE A 49 -16.04 7.52 2.92
N ALA A 50 -15.70 7.04 1.73
CA ALA A 50 -16.67 6.69 0.70
C ALA A 50 -16.45 5.26 0.20
N ASP A 51 -15.82 5.12 -0.97
CA ASP A 51 -15.61 3.82 -1.57
C ASP A 51 -14.33 3.16 -1.05
N LEU A 52 -14.39 1.87 -0.74
CA LEU A 52 -13.25 1.00 -0.48
C LEU A 52 -13.17 -0.11 -1.54
N LYS A 53 -11.97 -0.33 -2.09
CA LYS A 53 -11.66 -1.48 -2.95
C LYS A 53 -10.44 -2.20 -2.39
N ILE A 54 -10.43 -3.52 -2.53
CA ILE A 54 -9.33 -4.37 -2.06
C ILE A 54 -8.99 -5.36 -3.18
N THR A 55 -7.70 -5.52 -3.43
CA THR A 55 -7.17 -6.53 -4.35
C THR A 55 -5.77 -6.96 -3.90
N TYR A 56 -5.15 -7.88 -4.62
CA TYR A 56 -3.84 -8.41 -4.26
C TYR A 56 -3.06 -8.80 -5.52
N ASP A 57 -1.76 -8.99 -5.36
CA ASP A 57 -0.94 -9.79 -6.27
C ASP A 57 -0.12 -10.81 -5.47
N ASN A 58 0.93 -11.38 -6.06
CA ASN A 58 1.78 -12.37 -5.40
C ASN A 58 2.62 -11.79 -4.26
N GLU A 59 2.83 -10.48 -4.20
CA GLU A 59 3.74 -9.79 -3.28
C GLU A 59 2.99 -8.82 -2.34
N PHE A 60 1.94 -8.16 -2.82
CA PHE A 60 1.28 -7.06 -2.14
C PHE A 60 -0.23 -7.27 -1.97
N LEU A 61 -0.73 -6.82 -0.83
CA LEU A 61 -2.14 -6.47 -0.61
C LEU A 61 -2.30 -5.01 -1.04
N PHE A 62 -3.30 -4.74 -1.88
CA PHE A 62 -3.61 -3.39 -2.34
C PHE A 62 -4.97 -2.95 -1.78
N ILE A 63 -5.02 -1.73 -1.27
CA ILE A 63 -6.25 -1.12 -0.76
C ILE A 63 -6.38 0.26 -1.41
N TYR A 64 -7.56 0.54 -1.96
CA TYR A 64 -7.97 1.86 -2.40
C TYR A 64 -9.09 2.33 -1.48
N PHE A 65 -9.05 3.61 -1.10
CA PHE A 65 -10.18 4.25 -0.44
C PHE A 65 -10.30 5.71 -0.86
N SER A 66 -11.51 6.26 -0.73
CA SER A 66 -11.82 7.63 -1.10
C SER A 66 -12.65 8.32 -0.03
N PHE A 67 -12.83 9.63 -0.20
CA PHE A 67 -13.64 10.48 0.66
C PHE A 67 -14.76 11.13 -0.14
N TYR A 68 -15.95 11.30 0.45
CA TYR A 68 -17.07 12.01 -0.17
C TYR A 68 -16.75 13.49 -0.42
N SER A 69 -15.97 14.11 0.46
CA SER A 69 -15.61 15.51 0.35
C SER A 69 -14.28 15.84 1.01
N GLY A 70 -13.68 16.96 0.59
CA GLY A 70 -12.40 17.43 1.11
C GLY A 70 -11.20 16.75 0.45
N GLU A 71 -10.06 17.45 0.47
CA GLU A 71 -8.77 16.82 0.18
C GLU A 71 -8.02 16.63 1.49
N HIS A 72 -7.39 15.46 1.63
CA HIS A 72 -6.64 15.09 2.82
C HIS A 72 -5.17 14.89 2.49
N LEU A 73 -4.26 15.24 3.38
CA LEU A 73 -2.87 14.81 3.26
C LEU A 73 -2.75 13.48 3.99
N LEU A 74 -2.76 12.34 3.30
CA LEU A 74 -2.87 11.05 4.01
C LEU A 74 -1.71 10.80 4.98
N GLN A 75 -0.49 11.20 4.63
CA GLN A 75 0.67 10.97 5.50
C GLN A 75 0.92 12.08 6.53
N ASP A 76 0.04 13.05 6.74
CA ASP A 76 0.23 14.08 7.79
C ASP A 76 -1.10 14.71 8.23
N TRP A 77 -1.12 15.37 9.39
CA TRP A 77 -2.26 16.19 9.84
C TRP A 77 -3.63 15.47 9.85
N ASN A 78 -3.65 14.17 10.09
CA ASN A 78 -4.86 13.38 10.30
C ASN A 78 -4.60 12.32 11.38
N ASP A 79 -5.69 11.72 11.85
CA ASP A 79 -5.68 10.57 12.74
C ASP A 79 -6.42 9.41 12.07
N PHE A 80 -6.13 9.18 10.78
CA PHE A 80 -6.71 8.06 10.05
C PHE A 80 -5.91 6.80 10.34
N HIS A 81 -6.64 5.76 10.71
CA HIS A 81 -6.10 4.45 11.04
C HIS A 81 -6.57 3.41 10.03
N LEU A 82 -5.66 2.52 9.64
CA LEU A 82 -5.98 1.24 9.01
C LEU A 82 -5.79 0.14 10.05
N TYR A 83 -6.84 -0.63 10.29
CA TYR A 83 -6.80 -1.82 11.12
C TYR A 83 -6.97 -3.07 10.27
N ILE A 84 -6.14 -4.08 10.51
CA ILE A 84 -6.24 -5.40 9.85
C ILE A 84 -6.18 -6.49 10.93
N ASP A 85 -7.24 -7.29 10.99
CA ASP A 85 -7.33 -8.57 11.71
C ASP A 85 -6.85 -9.64 10.73
N ALA A 86 -5.59 -10.04 10.91
CA ALA A 86 -4.85 -10.80 9.91
C ALA A 86 -5.12 -12.31 10.00
N ASP A 87 -5.57 -12.81 11.15
CA ASP A 87 -5.93 -14.22 11.35
C ASP A 87 -7.43 -14.49 11.37
N ASN A 88 -8.25 -13.45 11.17
CA ASN A 88 -9.71 -13.49 11.21
C ASN A 88 -10.24 -14.01 12.56
N ASP A 89 -9.53 -13.73 13.66
CA ASP A 89 -9.94 -14.07 15.01
C ASP A 89 -10.23 -12.80 15.84
N ALA A 90 -11.52 -12.48 15.98
CA ALA A 90 -11.95 -11.32 16.73
C ALA A 90 -11.54 -11.31 18.21
N VAL A 91 -10.97 -12.39 18.78
CA VAL A 91 -10.49 -12.41 20.17
C VAL A 91 -8.98 -12.20 20.33
N THR A 92 -8.22 -12.11 19.24
CA THR A 92 -6.78 -11.78 19.22
C THR A 92 -6.57 -10.29 18.94
N GLY A 93 -5.33 -9.88 18.73
CA GLY A 93 -4.97 -8.51 18.41
C GLY A 93 -5.51 -7.41 19.33
N TYR A 94 -5.67 -6.23 18.74
CA TYR A 94 -6.30 -5.05 19.32
C TYR A 94 -7.79 -5.02 19.02
N GLN A 95 -8.61 -4.93 20.07
CA GLN A 95 -10.06 -5.03 19.96
C GLN A 95 -10.66 -3.70 19.48
N ILE A 96 -11.13 -3.66 18.23
CA ILE A 96 -11.68 -2.45 17.61
C ILE A 96 -12.79 -2.82 16.62
N GLY A 97 -13.89 -2.08 16.57
CA GLY A 97 -14.94 -2.30 15.55
C GLY A 97 -15.51 -3.73 15.46
N GLY A 98 -15.35 -4.57 16.49
CA GLY A 98 -15.73 -5.98 16.47
C GLY A 98 -14.74 -6.94 15.80
N ILE A 99 -13.52 -6.51 15.50
CA ILE A 99 -12.40 -7.33 15.02
C ILE A 99 -11.25 -7.36 16.04
N GLY A 100 -10.34 -8.31 15.87
CA GLY A 100 -9.09 -8.44 16.63
C GLY A 100 -7.92 -8.03 15.77
N ALA A 101 -7.59 -6.74 15.71
CA ALA A 101 -6.63 -6.24 14.73
C ALA A 101 -5.17 -6.52 15.13
N GLU A 102 -4.42 -7.28 14.33
CA GLU A 102 -2.98 -7.40 14.46
C GLU A 102 -2.22 -6.18 13.95
N LEU A 103 -2.81 -5.41 13.04
CA LEU A 103 -2.27 -4.13 12.59
C LEU A 103 -3.13 -2.97 13.08
N ASP A 104 -2.48 -1.95 13.62
CA ASP A 104 -2.99 -0.59 13.78
C ASP A 104 -1.99 0.36 13.12
N TRP A 105 -2.31 0.89 11.94
CA TRP A 105 -1.44 1.82 11.23
C TRP A 105 -2.03 3.23 11.21
N THR A 106 -1.32 4.21 11.76
CA THR A 106 -1.76 5.62 11.74
C THR A 106 -1.09 6.37 10.59
N PHE A 107 -1.87 6.73 9.56
CA PHE A 107 -1.34 7.35 8.35
C PHE A 107 -0.69 8.71 8.62
N GLY A 108 -1.37 9.61 9.33
CA GLY A 108 -0.87 10.95 9.64
C GLY A 108 0.41 10.97 10.47
N SER A 109 0.63 9.93 11.27
CA SER A 109 1.84 9.80 12.10
C SER A 109 2.97 9.01 11.42
N ARG A 110 2.67 8.26 10.35
CA ARG A 110 3.63 7.42 9.60
C ARG A 110 4.29 6.32 10.46
N TRP A 111 3.59 5.86 11.48
CA TRP A 111 3.97 4.72 12.32
C TRP A 111 2.70 4.07 12.87
N GLY A 112 2.84 2.88 13.44
CA GLY A 112 1.72 2.15 14.03
C GLY A 112 2.15 1.10 15.04
N TYR A 113 1.24 0.19 15.36
CA TYR A 113 1.47 -0.95 16.22
C TYR A 113 1.13 -2.26 15.51
N GLN A 114 1.90 -3.30 15.83
CA GLN A 114 1.48 -4.68 15.64
C GLN A 114 1.13 -5.36 16.97
N TYR A 115 0.12 -6.24 16.94
CA TYR A 115 -0.42 -6.94 18.10
C TYR A 115 -0.31 -8.47 17.97
N VAL A 116 0.91 -8.97 17.80
CA VAL A 116 1.17 -10.41 17.57
C VAL A 116 1.59 -11.11 18.86
N ASN A 117 1.13 -12.34 19.10
CA ASN A 117 1.49 -13.15 20.27
C ASN A 117 1.22 -12.48 21.63
N GLY A 118 0.20 -11.61 21.70
CA GLY A 118 -0.14 -10.84 22.90
C GLY A 118 0.90 -9.79 23.29
N GLN A 119 1.76 -9.38 22.35
CA GLN A 119 2.70 -8.28 22.51
C GLN A 119 2.28 -7.12 21.60
N GLN A 120 2.46 -5.90 22.09
CA GLN A 120 2.34 -4.69 21.28
C GLN A 120 3.74 -4.22 20.92
N VAL A 121 4.01 -4.08 19.63
CA VAL A 121 5.31 -3.61 19.11
C VAL A 121 5.06 -2.44 18.17
N GLU A 122 5.79 -1.35 18.36
CA GLU A 122 5.78 -0.21 17.44
C GLU A 122 6.44 -0.59 16.11
N ILE A 123 5.82 -0.21 15.01
CA ILE A 123 6.26 -0.51 13.65
C ILE A 123 6.29 0.77 12.80
N TRP A 124 7.16 0.76 11.82
CA TRP A 124 7.38 1.85 10.87
C TRP A 124 6.99 1.42 9.46
N GLN A 125 6.92 2.38 8.56
CA GLN A 125 6.47 2.17 7.18
C GLN A 125 7.28 1.08 6.44
N ASN A 126 8.58 0.98 6.73
CA ASN A 126 9.47 -0.01 6.14
C ASN A 126 9.19 -1.45 6.62
N ASP A 127 8.69 -1.63 7.84
CA ASP A 127 8.35 -2.96 8.38
C ASP A 127 7.19 -3.59 7.61
N LEU A 128 6.32 -2.75 7.04
CA LEU A 128 5.17 -3.14 6.21
C LEU A 128 5.48 -3.15 4.71
N SER A 129 6.65 -2.64 4.30
CA SER A 129 6.96 -2.25 2.91
C SER A 129 5.85 -1.40 2.30
N LEU A 130 5.28 -0.49 3.11
CA LEU A 130 4.06 0.24 2.77
C LEU A 130 4.33 1.33 1.74
N ARG A 131 3.58 1.28 0.64
CA ARG A 131 3.56 2.28 -0.44
C ARG A 131 2.23 3.00 -0.39
N ILE A 132 2.24 4.31 -0.64
CA ILE A 132 1.06 5.17 -0.57
C ILE A 132 1.12 6.19 -1.69
N ALA A 133 0.02 6.36 -2.42
CA ALA A 133 -0.16 7.46 -3.36
C ALA A 133 -1.60 8.04 -3.29
N PRO A 134 -1.79 9.33 -3.65
CA PRO A 134 -0.74 10.33 -3.87
C PRO A 134 0.02 10.66 -2.57
N THR A 135 1.22 11.24 -2.72
CA THR A 135 2.04 11.71 -1.59
C THR A 135 1.73 13.13 -1.15
N VAL A 136 0.76 13.77 -1.81
CA VAL A 136 0.23 15.11 -1.54
C VAL A 136 -1.23 15.01 -1.12
N THR A 137 -1.93 16.14 -1.05
CA THR A 137 -3.36 16.13 -0.77
C THR A 137 -4.14 15.44 -1.90
N GLY A 138 -5.21 14.72 -1.55
CA GLY A 138 -6.08 14.02 -2.50
C GLY A 138 -7.44 13.68 -1.90
N THR A 139 -8.38 13.31 -2.76
CA THR A 139 -9.73 12.83 -2.38
C THR A 139 -9.84 11.31 -2.41
N GLU A 140 -8.83 10.64 -2.96
CA GLU A 140 -8.73 9.20 -3.15
C GLU A 140 -7.26 8.80 -2.96
N PHE A 141 -7.05 7.61 -2.41
CA PHE A 141 -5.75 7.08 -2.07
C PHE A 141 -5.68 5.60 -2.41
N GLU A 142 -4.47 5.18 -2.75
CA GLU A 142 -4.11 3.79 -2.91
C GLU A 142 -2.90 3.46 -2.07
N ILE A 143 -2.91 2.26 -1.49
CA ILE A 143 -1.81 1.75 -0.69
C ILE A 143 -1.49 0.33 -1.08
N ALA A 144 -0.23 -0.04 -0.93
CA ALA A 144 0.24 -1.42 -1.07
C ALA A 144 1.05 -1.81 0.14
N MET A 145 0.78 -2.99 0.70
CA MET A 145 1.49 -3.57 1.84
C MET A 145 2.01 -4.95 1.47
N ALA A 146 3.25 -5.26 1.82
CA ALA A 146 3.80 -6.58 1.53
C ALA A 146 3.02 -7.66 2.29
N ARG A 147 2.52 -8.67 1.57
CA ARG A 147 1.78 -9.80 2.16
C ARG A 147 2.64 -10.61 3.13
N GLU A 148 3.94 -10.60 2.91
CA GLU A 148 4.95 -11.29 3.72
C GLU A 148 5.51 -10.41 4.86
N CYS A 149 4.91 -9.25 5.14
CA CYS A 149 5.37 -8.43 6.26
C CYS A 149 5.12 -9.17 7.60
N PRO A 150 5.92 -8.90 8.65
CA PRO A 150 5.80 -9.60 9.93
C PRO A 150 4.40 -9.51 10.54
N THR A 151 3.73 -8.36 10.40
CA THR A 151 2.40 -8.17 10.97
C THR A 151 1.34 -9.06 10.30
N LEU A 152 1.26 -9.06 8.97
CA LEU A 152 0.26 -9.85 8.24
C LEU A 152 0.53 -11.37 8.29
N THR A 153 1.80 -11.76 8.48
CA THR A 153 2.20 -13.17 8.61
C THR A 153 2.23 -13.67 10.05
N LEU A 154 1.91 -12.83 11.05
CA LEU A 154 2.08 -13.15 12.47
C LEU A 154 3.50 -13.63 12.81
N ASP A 155 4.50 -12.83 12.44
CA ASP A 155 5.93 -13.15 12.54
C ASP A 155 6.29 -14.48 11.83
N GLY A 156 5.68 -14.74 10.67
CA GLY A 156 5.87 -15.97 9.90
C GLY A 156 5.08 -17.17 10.41
N GLY A 157 4.12 -16.97 11.32
CA GLY A 157 3.18 -18.00 11.80
C GLY A 157 2.12 -18.41 10.77
N GLN A 158 1.85 -17.57 9.78
CA GLN A 158 0.84 -17.80 8.75
C GLN A 158 1.19 -17.16 7.40
N VAL A 159 0.38 -17.49 6.40
CA VAL A 159 0.25 -16.74 5.14
C VAL A 159 -1.11 -16.05 5.18
N LEU A 160 -1.16 -14.76 4.86
CA LEU A 160 -2.42 -14.02 4.79
C LEU A 160 -3.32 -14.61 3.68
N VAL A 161 -4.50 -15.08 4.06
CA VAL A 161 -5.49 -15.71 3.16
C VAL A 161 -6.89 -15.17 3.40
N ASP A 162 -7.31 -15.10 4.65
CA ASP A 162 -8.64 -14.65 5.09
C ASP A 162 -8.42 -13.66 6.22
N PHE A 163 -8.95 -12.45 6.06
CA PHE A 163 -8.71 -11.35 6.98
C PHE A 163 -9.87 -10.36 6.96
N ARG A 164 -9.91 -9.51 7.98
CA ARG A 164 -10.86 -8.40 8.07
C ARG A 164 -10.10 -7.09 8.19
N LEU A 165 -10.67 -6.03 7.65
CA LEU A 165 -10.12 -4.69 7.82
C LEU A 165 -11.21 -3.67 8.15
N LEU A 166 -10.79 -2.56 8.76
CA LEU A 166 -11.58 -1.34 8.82
C LEU A 166 -10.66 -0.13 8.76
N ILE A 167 -11.18 0.98 8.28
CA ILE A 167 -10.53 2.29 8.30
C ILE A 167 -11.33 3.18 9.25
N LYS A 168 -10.64 3.98 10.05
CA LYS A 168 -11.30 4.82 11.06
C LYS A 168 -10.54 6.12 11.25
N ASP A 169 -11.26 7.22 11.40
CA ASP A 169 -10.72 8.46 11.97
C ASP A 169 -10.70 8.31 13.50
N ASP A 170 -9.66 8.68 14.25
CA ASP A 170 -9.65 8.57 15.73
C ASP A 170 -9.89 9.91 16.46
N VAL A 171 -10.68 10.77 15.84
CA VAL A 171 -11.15 12.05 16.42
C VAL A 171 -12.60 11.99 16.94
N ASN A 172 -13.08 13.08 17.56
CA ASN A 172 -14.49 13.16 18.00
C ASN A 172 -15.43 13.22 16.78
N ASN A 173 -16.54 12.47 16.81
CA ASN A 173 -17.41 12.24 15.64
C ASN A 173 -16.59 11.71 14.44
N ALA A 174 -15.73 10.76 14.77
CA ALA A 174 -14.96 9.97 13.85
C ALA A 174 -15.86 9.11 12.98
N ASP A 175 -15.53 9.10 11.70
CA ASP A 175 -16.03 8.14 10.75
C ASP A 175 -15.32 6.78 10.92
N MET A 176 -16.01 5.70 10.56
CA MET A 176 -15.48 4.35 10.52
C MET A 176 -16.08 3.60 9.33
N LEU A 177 -15.21 3.14 8.44
CA LEU A 177 -15.54 2.31 7.29
C LEU A 177 -15.12 0.86 7.59
N PRO A 178 -16.06 -0.09 7.78
CA PRO A 178 -17.51 0.06 7.77
C PRO A 178 -18.07 0.51 9.12
N ASP A 179 -19.25 1.10 9.08
CA ASP A 179 -19.97 1.58 10.26
C ASP A 179 -20.49 0.41 11.14
N GLU A 180 -20.76 -0.74 10.51
CA GLU A 180 -21.18 -1.97 11.17
C GLU A 180 -20.02 -2.72 11.85
N SER A 181 -20.34 -3.39 12.96
CA SER A 181 -19.38 -4.24 13.67
C SER A 181 -18.96 -5.45 12.82
N GLY A 182 -17.67 -5.76 12.87
CA GLY A 182 -17.06 -6.95 12.29
C GLY A 182 -16.12 -6.66 11.12
N GLY A 183 -15.99 -5.40 10.68
CA GLY A 183 -15.10 -5.05 9.59
C GLY A 183 -15.49 -5.65 8.24
N ILE A 184 -14.70 -5.34 7.21
CA ILE A 184 -14.87 -5.83 5.85
C ILE A 184 -14.03 -7.09 5.68
N GLU A 185 -14.68 -8.21 5.40
CA GLU A 185 -14.04 -9.50 5.15
C GLU A 185 -13.50 -9.57 3.72
N PHE A 186 -12.28 -10.09 3.55
CA PHE A 186 -11.66 -10.27 2.26
C PHE A 186 -10.85 -11.57 2.20
N PHE A 187 -10.84 -12.21 1.02
CA PHE A 187 -10.15 -13.47 0.78
C PHE A 187 -9.14 -13.33 -0.37
N ILE A 188 -7.94 -13.85 -0.16
CA ILE A 188 -6.90 -13.97 -1.18
C ILE A 188 -6.99 -15.37 -1.81
N GLY A 189 -7.23 -15.41 -3.11
CA GLY A 189 -7.25 -16.65 -3.89
C GLY A 189 -5.86 -17.16 -4.28
N GLU A 190 -5.81 -18.38 -4.83
CA GLU A 190 -4.58 -19.02 -5.33
C GLU A 190 -4.27 -18.68 -6.80
N ASP A 191 -4.98 -17.70 -7.37
CA ASP A 191 -4.88 -17.34 -8.78
C ASP A 191 -3.57 -16.63 -9.10
N ALA A 192 -2.98 -16.95 -10.25
CA ALA A 192 -1.84 -16.20 -10.77
C ALA A 192 -2.31 -14.83 -11.24
N VAL A 193 -1.81 -13.78 -10.60
CA VAL A 193 -2.12 -12.39 -10.95
C VAL A 193 -1.17 -11.93 -12.06
N PRO A 194 -1.68 -11.29 -13.13
CA PRO A 194 -0.83 -10.66 -14.13
C PRO A 194 0.09 -9.63 -13.49
N LEU A 195 1.28 -9.43 -14.07
CA LEU A 195 2.13 -8.32 -13.63
C LEU A 195 1.58 -6.99 -14.16
N PRO A 196 1.76 -5.88 -13.44
CA PRO A 196 1.49 -4.54 -13.97
C PRO A 196 2.32 -4.25 -15.21
N GLU A 197 1.72 -3.49 -16.11
CA GLU A 197 2.42 -2.97 -17.29
C GLU A 197 3.55 -2.04 -16.81
N PRO A 198 4.81 -2.32 -17.15
CA PRO A 198 5.92 -1.50 -16.68
C PRO A 198 5.81 -0.06 -17.18
N ILE A 199 6.02 0.90 -16.28
CA ILE A 199 6.13 2.31 -16.67
C ILE A 199 7.50 2.52 -17.35
N PRO A 200 7.53 2.91 -18.63
CA PRO A 200 8.79 3.16 -19.33
C PRO A 200 9.54 4.34 -18.69
N LEU A 201 10.80 4.12 -18.35
CA LEU A 201 11.72 5.14 -17.83
C LEU A 201 12.62 5.70 -18.94
N GLU A 202 12.35 5.43 -20.22
CA GLU A 202 13.10 6.02 -21.32
C GLU A 202 12.81 7.52 -21.47
N ARG A 203 13.79 8.27 -21.97
CA ARG A 203 13.58 9.66 -22.37
C ARG A 203 12.60 9.72 -23.54
N ARG A 204 11.73 10.74 -23.57
CA ARG A 204 10.80 10.94 -24.69
C ARG A 204 11.54 11.44 -25.93
N ASN A 205 12.57 12.27 -25.73
CA ASN A 205 13.49 12.72 -26.76
C ASN A 205 14.94 12.52 -26.31
N GLU A 206 15.83 12.28 -27.28
CA GLU A 206 17.28 12.16 -27.03
C GLU A 206 17.91 13.39 -26.36
N ASN A 207 17.29 14.56 -26.52
CA ASN A 207 17.78 15.83 -25.97
C ASN A 207 17.12 16.20 -24.63
N ASP A 208 16.26 15.33 -24.07
CA ASP A 208 15.66 15.58 -22.76
C ASP A 208 16.73 15.43 -21.67
N ILE A 209 16.78 16.39 -20.74
CA ILE A 209 17.67 16.35 -19.59
C ILE A 209 16.92 15.74 -18.41
N ARG A 210 17.49 14.72 -17.78
CA ARG A 210 16.97 14.08 -16.57
C ARG A 210 17.69 14.56 -15.34
N ILE A 211 16.94 15.18 -14.44
CA ILE A 211 17.42 15.66 -13.15
C ILE A 211 16.83 14.75 -12.06
N VAL A 212 17.70 14.15 -11.24
CA VAL A 212 17.31 13.36 -10.08
C VAL A 212 17.67 14.12 -8.82
N SER A 213 16.69 14.39 -7.97
CA SER A 213 16.90 14.90 -6.62
C SER A 213 16.73 13.75 -5.63
N TYR A 214 17.75 13.46 -4.82
CA TYR A 214 17.76 12.29 -3.94
C TYR A 214 18.22 12.65 -2.54
N ASN A 215 17.40 12.35 -1.52
CA ASN A 215 17.83 12.44 -0.12
C ASN A 215 18.62 11.20 0.26
N THR A 216 19.88 11.41 0.63
CA THR A 216 20.82 10.31 0.94
C THR A 216 20.73 9.86 2.39
N TRP A 217 20.02 10.60 3.26
CA TRP A 217 19.98 10.41 4.71
C TRP A 217 21.38 10.28 5.31
N ASN A 218 21.93 11.39 5.80
CA ASN A 218 23.22 11.46 6.49
C ASN A 218 24.35 10.74 5.73
N ASP A 219 24.71 11.26 4.56
CA ASP A 219 25.84 10.76 3.75
C ASP A 219 25.70 9.29 3.30
N GLY A 220 24.48 8.78 3.12
CA GLY A 220 24.24 7.37 2.82
C GLY A 220 24.90 6.82 1.57
N PHE A 221 25.37 7.68 0.65
CA PHE A 221 26.17 7.28 -0.50
C PHE A 221 27.57 6.81 -0.12
N LEU A 222 28.08 7.17 1.06
CA LEU A 222 29.38 6.75 1.57
C LEU A 222 29.29 5.46 2.40
N ASP A 223 28.08 5.02 2.72
CA ASP A 223 27.84 3.80 3.48
C ASP A 223 27.88 2.56 2.57
N ASP A 224 28.87 1.69 2.78
CA ASP A 224 29.10 0.48 1.97
C ASP A 224 27.89 -0.48 1.94
N GLU A 225 27.08 -0.53 3.00
CA GLU A 225 25.89 -1.38 3.07
C GLU A 225 24.73 -0.77 2.26
N ARG A 226 24.65 0.56 2.20
CA ARG A 226 23.58 1.29 1.52
C ARG A 226 23.89 1.58 0.05
N GLN A 227 25.17 1.73 -0.31
CA GLN A 227 25.64 2.03 -1.66
C GLN A 227 25.02 1.15 -2.76
N PRO A 228 24.93 -0.19 -2.62
CA PRO A 228 24.33 -1.03 -3.67
C PRO A 228 22.88 -0.67 -3.99
N HIS A 229 22.11 -0.22 -2.99
CA HIS A 229 20.72 0.18 -3.17
C HIS A 229 20.62 1.49 -3.96
N PHE A 230 21.44 2.48 -3.61
CA PHE A 230 21.52 3.74 -4.36
C PHE A 230 22.00 3.51 -5.80
N LYS A 231 23.07 2.74 -5.98
CA LYS A 231 23.61 2.39 -7.29
C LYS A 231 22.54 1.82 -8.21
N ARG A 232 21.79 0.83 -7.72
CA ARG A 232 20.72 0.18 -8.50
C ARG A 232 19.68 1.20 -8.98
N ILE A 233 19.25 2.10 -8.11
CA ILE A 233 18.22 3.10 -8.43
C ILE A 233 18.78 4.14 -9.40
N ILE A 234 19.94 4.71 -9.10
CA ILE A 234 20.57 5.77 -9.90
C ILE A 234 20.91 5.27 -11.31
N GLN A 235 21.42 4.03 -11.46
CA GLN A 235 21.68 3.45 -12.78
C GLN A 235 20.38 3.22 -13.57
N ALA A 236 19.31 2.73 -12.92
CA ALA A 236 18.02 2.54 -13.57
C ALA A 236 17.39 3.88 -14.01
N LEU A 237 17.62 4.93 -13.22
CA LEU A 237 17.18 6.28 -13.55
C LEU A 237 18.04 6.94 -14.61
N ASP A 238 19.26 6.50 -14.92
CA ASP A 238 20.12 7.07 -15.98
C ASP A 238 20.11 8.62 -16.03
N PRO A 239 20.45 9.34 -14.94
CA PRO A 239 20.32 10.79 -14.86
C PRO A 239 21.47 11.54 -15.55
N ASP A 240 21.17 12.75 -16.02
CA ASP A 240 22.18 13.72 -16.51
C ASP A 240 22.70 14.61 -15.37
N VAL A 241 21.85 14.86 -14.36
CA VAL A 241 22.17 15.68 -13.19
C VAL A 241 21.64 14.98 -11.94
N ILE A 242 22.49 14.83 -10.93
CA ILE A 242 22.14 14.29 -9.61
C ILE A 242 22.28 15.41 -8.57
N ALA A 243 21.18 15.73 -7.88
CA ALA A 243 21.13 16.67 -6.77
C ALA A 243 20.93 15.91 -5.46
N LEU A 244 21.98 15.81 -4.65
CA LEU A 244 21.94 15.10 -3.37
C LEU A 244 21.46 16.02 -2.23
N GLN A 245 20.61 15.49 -1.37
CA GLN A 245 20.17 16.12 -0.11
C GLN A 245 20.67 15.31 1.09
N GLU A 246 20.79 16.00 2.24
CA GLU A 246 21.38 15.44 3.48
C GLU A 246 22.75 14.81 3.27
N HIS A 247 23.53 15.46 2.40
CA HIS A 247 24.87 15.06 2.05
C HIS A 247 25.84 16.20 2.43
N TRP A 248 26.84 15.87 3.22
CA TRP A 248 27.78 16.79 3.87
C TRP A 248 29.23 16.52 3.48
N ASP A 249 29.60 15.28 3.16
CA ASP A 249 30.98 14.88 2.83
C ASP A 249 31.20 14.58 1.34
N TRP A 250 31.79 15.54 0.64
CA TRP A 250 31.86 15.57 -0.82
C TRP A 250 33.14 14.99 -1.42
N ASP A 251 34.12 14.61 -0.59
CA ASP A 251 35.47 14.29 -1.09
C ASP A 251 35.49 12.99 -1.94
N GLU A 252 34.59 12.05 -1.69
CA GLU A 252 34.57 10.72 -2.32
C GLU A 252 33.43 10.52 -3.33
N ILE A 253 32.50 11.49 -3.44
CA ILE A 253 31.27 11.31 -4.22
C ILE A 253 31.51 11.21 -5.72
N ASP A 254 32.43 12.00 -6.27
CA ASP A 254 32.74 11.93 -7.70
C ASP A 254 33.22 10.54 -8.09
N ASP A 255 34.18 9.98 -7.33
CA ASP A 255 34.71 8.63 -7.56
C ASP A 255 33.61 7.56 -7.45
N ILE A 256 32.73 7.65 -6.45
CA ILE A 256 31.62 6.72 -6.26
C ILE A 256 30.66 6.78 -7.46
N ILE A 257 30.20 7.97 -7.86
CA ILE A 257 29.26 8.14 -8.98
C ILE A 257 29.89 7.68 -10.29
N GLN A 258 31.14 8.05 -10.57
CA GLN A 258 31.86 7.62 -11.78
C GLN A 258 32.00 6.09 -11.83
N SER A 259 32.20 5.44 -10.68
CA SER A 259 32.25 3.97 -10.61
C SER A 259 30.92 3.29 -10.97
N TRP A 260 29.80 4.02 -10.92
CA TRP A 260 28.48 3.51 -11.28
C TRP A 260 28.17 3.72 -12.76
N PHE A 261 28.83 4.66 -13.43
CA PHE A 261 28.67 4.92 -14.87
C PHE A 261 30.03 4.84 -15.58
N PRO A 262 30.66 3.65 -15.64
CA PRO A 262 31.92 3.51 -16.34
C PRO A 262 31.73 3.74 -17.85
N ASP A 263 32.66 4.48 -18.45
CA ASP A 263 32.78 4.69 -19.91
C ASP A 263 32.87 3.37 -20.72
#